data_AF-A0A135T8C1-F1
#
_entry.id   AF-A0A135T8C1-F1
#
_cell.length_a   1.000
_cell.length_b   1.000
_cell.length_c   1.000
_cell.angle_alpha   90.00
_cell.angle_beta   90.00
_cell.angle_gamma   90.00
#
_symmetry.space_group_name_H-M   'P 1'
#
loop_
_entity.id
_entity.type
_entity.pdbx_description
1 polymer ?
#
loop_
_entity_poly.entity_id
_entity_poly.type
_entity_poly.pdbx_seq_one_letter_code
_entity_poly.pdbx_strand_id
1 'polypeptide(L)'
;MHIPTLSTLGLLLSLPLAAVAQSRCQSDMITTDKDKEYSVAVNFDSASKKYTATVPPGSMSLTTPALSITNNGGYKRLFCLASEPDRPQSVSCFALQPKSTCALPDYYGVPFRLDTYRR
;
A
#
# COMPACT_ATOMS: atom_id res chain seq x y z
N MET A 1 2.14 22.47 55.73
CA MET A 1 2.78 22.41 54.40
C MET A 1 3.79 21.29 54.38
N HIS A 2 3.51 20.18 53.69
CA HIS A 2 4.46 19.36 52.88
C HIS A 2 3.69 18.20 52.22
N ILE A 3 3.95 18.03 50.93
CA ILE A 3 3.29 17.19 49.89
C ILE A 3 4.29 16.03 49.57
N PRO A 4 3.94 14.89 48.93
CA PRO A 4 4.27 13.53 49.41
C PRO A 4 5.46 12.91 48.66
N THR A 5 5.89 11.72 49.06
CA THR A 5 6.84 10.90 48.26
C THR A 5 6.07 9.84 47.47
N LEU A 6 5.98 10.06 46.15
CA LEU A 6 5.54 9.07 45.17
C LEU A 6 6.61 7.99 44.99
N SER A 7 6.25 6.73 45.25
CA SER A 7 7.05 5.56 44.87
C SER A 7 6.68 5.12 43.46
N THR A 8 7.60 5.28 42.53
CA THR A 8 7.49 4.94 41.11
C THR A 8 7.61 3.43 40.90
N LEU A 9 6.50 2.77 40.52
CA LEU A 9 6.51 1.45 39.90
C LEU A 9 7.12 1.55 38.49
N GLY A 10 8.33 1.03 38.30
CA GLY A 10 8.91 0.80 36.99
C GLY A 10 8.35 -0.48 36.37
N LEU A 11 7.31 -0.37 35.54
CA LEU A 11 6.93 -1.43 34.60
C LEU A 11 7.79 -1.29 33.33
N LEU A 12 8.83 -2.12 33.21
CA LEU A 12 9.53 -2.35 31.95
C LEU A 12 8.58 -3.13 31.03
N LEU A 13 7.81 -2.41 30.20
CA LEU A 13 7.06 -2.98 29.08
C LEU A 13 8.05 -3.50 28.03
N SER A 14 8.29 -4.81 28.05
CA SER A 14 8.84 -5.55 26.93
C SER A 14 7.81 -5.57 25.80
N LEU A 15 7.83 -4.55 24.95
CA LEU A 15 7.03 -4.54 23.73
C LEU A 15 7.54 -5.63 22.77
N PRO A 16 6.68 -6.53 22.26
CA PRO A 16 7.07 -7.53 21.30
C PRO A 16 7.44 -6.84 19.97
N LEU A 17 8.55 -7.26 19.37
CA LEU A 17 9.07 -6.84 18.06
C LEU A 17 8.07 -7.00 16.88
N ALA A 18 6.85 -7.49 17.13
CA ALA A 18 5.78 -7.62 16.15
C ALA A 18 5.04 -6.30 15.84
N ALA A 19 5.36 -5.20 16.53
CA ALA A 19 4.78 -3.88 16.24
C ALA A 19 5.39 -3.19 14.99
N VAL A 20 6.40 -3.80 14.34
CA VAL A 20 7.11 -3.23 13.17
C VAL A 20 6.65 -3.90 11.87
N ALA A 21 5.35 -3.89 11.57
CA ALA A 21 4.86 -4.25 10.22
C ALA A 21 3.48 -3.67 9.88
N GLN A 22 2.95 -2.74 10.69
CA GLN A 22 1.71 -2.03 10.39
C GLN A 22 1.98 -0.60 9.93
N SER A 23 3.04 -0.39 9.12
CA SER A 23 3.04 0.75 8.21
C SER A 23 1.92 0.50 7.20
N ARG A 24 0.70 0.90 7.57
CA ARG A 24 -0.44 1.01 6.67
C ARG A 24 0.09 1.61 5.38
N CYS A 25 -0.13 0.93 4.27
CA CYS A 25 0.37 1.32 2.95
C CYS A 25 0.21 2.83 2.78
N GLN A 26 1.33 3.55 2.76
CA GLN A 26 1.25 5.01 2.81
C GLN A 26 0.60 5.45 1.51
N SER A 27 -0.61 6.00 1.63
CA SER A 27 -1.33 6.51 0.47
C SER A 27 -0.84 7.92 0.18
N ASP A 28 0.00 8.05 -0.86
CA ASP A 28 0.50 9.34 -1.32
C ASP A 28 -0.31 9.77 -2.54
N MET A 29 -0.83 11.00 -2.56
CA MET A 29 -1.46 11.57 -3.74
C MET A 29 -0.40 11.90 -4.80
N ILE A 30 -0.66 11.57 -6.08
CA ILE A 30 0.16 12.06 -7.20
C ILE A 30 -0.55 13.25 -7.84
N THR A 31 0.17 14.35 -7.99
CA THR A 31 -0.31 15.57 -8.64
C THR A 31 0.10 15.69 -10.10
N THR A 32 1.06 14.87 -10.58
CA THR A 32 1.54 14.89 -11.97
C THR A 32 1.99 13.52 -12.48
N ASP A 33 1.68 13.18 -13.74
CA ASP A 33 2.01 11.89 -14.38
C ASP A 33 3.42 11.83 -15.04
N LYS A 34 4.26 12.85 -14.80
CA LYS A 34 5.54 13.01 -15.50
C LYS A 34 6.58 11.93 -15.16
N ASP A 35 6.46 11.32 -13.99
CA ASP A 35 7.43 10.35 -13.47
C ASP A 35 6.94 8.89 -13.56
N LYS A 36 5.91 8.63 -14.37
CA LYS A 36 5.37 7.29 -14.60
C LYS A 36 6.39 6.43 -15.32
N GLU A 37 6.82 5.34 -14.68
CA GLU A 37 7.72 4.35 -15.27
C GLU A 37 6.95 3.35 -16.14
N TYR A 38 5.85 2.81 -15.61
CA TYR A 38 5.09 1.75 -16.26
C TYR A 38 3.60 1.93 -16.03
N SER A 39 2.81 1.42 -16.98
CA SER A 39 1.35 1.39 -16.94
C SER A 39 0.87 0.08 -17.56
N VAL A 40 0.14 -0.71 -16.79
CA VAL A 40 -0.38 -2.01 -17.23
C VAL A 40 -1.86 -2.13 -16.91
N ALA A 41 -2.61 -2.79 -17.80
CA ALA A 41 -4.00 -3.11 -17.54
C ALA A 41 -4.12 -4.11 -16.39
N VAL A 42 -5.16 -3.95 -15.57
CA VAL A 42 -5.54 -4.93 -14.57
C VAL A 42 -6.42 -5.98 -15.23
N ASN A 43 -6.02 -7.25 -15.07
CA ASN A 43 -6.80 -8.38 -15.53
C ASN A 43 -7.83 -8.77 -14.47
N PHE A 44 -9.07 -9.03 -14.90
CA PHE A 44 -10.10 -9.61 -14.04
C PHE A 44 -10.33 -11.07 -14.42
N ASP A 45 -10.03 -11.98 -13.48
CA ASP A 45 -10.40 -13.38 -13.59
C ASP A 45 -11.81 -13.59 -13.03
N SER A 46 -12.74 -13.89 -13.91
CA SER A 46 -14.15 -14.08 -13.59
C SER A 46 -14.42 -15.36 -12.79
N ALA A 47 -13.55 -16.37 -12.86
CA ALA A 47 -13.69 -17.64 -12.15
C ALA A 47 -13.28 -17.49 -10.68
N SER A 48 -12.15 -16.84 -10.42
CA SER A 48 -11.66 -16.58 -9.06
C SER A 48 -12.13 -15.25 -8.45
N LYS A 49 -12.89 -14.44 -9.21
CA LYS A 49 -13.34 -13.09 -8.83
C LYS A 49 -12.17 -12.21 -8.37
N LYS A 50 -11.06 -12.29 -9.09
CA LYS A 50 -9.78 -11.71 -8.68
C LYS A 50 -9.27 -10.74 -9.73
N TYR A 51 -8.85 -9.57 -9.28
CA TYR A 51 -8.13 -8.60 -10.08
C TYR A 51 -6.63 -8.80 -9.89
N THR A 52 -5.86 -8.84 -10.97
CA THR A 52 -4.40 -9.01 -10.93
C THR A 52 -3.70 -8.11 -11.93
N ALA A 53 -2.51 -7.67 -11.58
CA ALA A 53 -1.58 -7.06 -12.52
C ALA A 53 -0.14 -7.37 -12.12
N THR A 54 0.74 -7.51 -13.10
CA THR A 54 2.17 -7.67 -12.91
C THR A 54 2.87 -6.56 -13.68
N VAL A 55 3.73 -5.82 -13.00
CA VAL A 55 4.46 -4.69 -13.56
C VAL A 55 5.89 -4.77 -13.05
N PRO A 56 6.92 -4.96 -13.88
CA PRO A 56 8.27 -5.12 -13.36
C PRO A 56 8.73 -3.90 -12.53
N PRO A 57 9.28 -4.07 -11.33
CA PRO A 57 9.48 -5.30 -10.56
C PRO A 57 8.47 -5.45 -9.41
N GLY A 58 7.20 -5.69 -9.69
CA GLY A 58 6.12 -5.65 -8.71
C GLY A 58 4.81 -6.23 -9.26
N SER A 59 3.80 -6.24 -8.41
CA SER A 59 2.50 -6.82 -8.74
C SER A 59 1.40 -6.33 -7.82
N MET A 60 0.15 -6.55 -8.23
CA MET A 60 -1.02 -6.41 -7.39
C MET A 60 -1.95 -7.63 -7.51
N SER A 61 -2.67 -7.89 -6.43
CA SER A 61 -3.73 -8.90 -6.33
C SER A 61 -4.87 -8.34 -5.48
N LEU A 62 -6.10 -8.37 -5.97
CA LEU A 62 -7.28 -7.92 -5.23
C LEU A 62 -8.39 -8.96 -5.35
N THR A 63 -8.85 -9.43 -4.19
CA THR A 63 -10.11 -10.15 -4.02
C THR A 63 -10.93 -9.30 -3.06
N THR A 64 -11.85 -8.50 -3.59
CA THR A 64 -12.55 -7.47 -2.82
C THR A 64 -13.12 -8.04 -1.50
N PRO A 65 -12.82 -7.42 -0.34
CA PRO A 65 -12.13 -6.13 -0.16
C PRO A 65 -10.60 -6.21 0.05
N ALA A 66 -9.98 -7.39 -0.02
CA ALA A 66 -8.57 -7.57 0.30
C ALA A 66 -7.64 -7.29 -0.90
N LEU A 67 -6.90 -6.18 -0.83
CA LEU A 67 -5.86 -5.79 -1.78
C LEU A 67 -4.47 -6.15 -1.24
N SER A 68 -3.61 -6.68 -2.10
CA SER A 68 -2.19 -6.86 -1.87
C SER A 68 -1.39 -6.25 -3.03
N ILE A 69 -0.36 -5.46 -2.70
CA ILE A 69 0.56 -4.86 -3.66
C ILE A 69 1.97 -5.19 -3.22
N THR A 70 2.83 -5.60 -4.13
CA THR A 70 4.21 -5.98 -3.83
C THR A 70 5.20 -5.20 -4.69
N ASN A 71 6.25 -4.69 -4.06
CA ASN A 71 7.42 -4.12 -4.70
C ASN A 71 8.59 -5.11 -4.54
N ASN A 72 8.94 -5.83 -5.60
CA ASN A 72 10.09 -6.73 -5.65
C ASN A 72 11.39 -6.02 -6.09
N GLY A 73 11.34 -4.72 -6.40
CA GLY A 73 12.49 -3.96 -6.87
C GLY A 73 13.43 -3.51 -5.77
N GLY A 74 14.58 -2.97 -6.19
CA GLY A 74 15.63 -2.47 -5.31
C GLY A 74 15.48 -1.01 -4.84
N TYR A 75 14.39 -0.33 -5.17
CA TYR A 75 14.14 1.07 -4.79
C TYR A 75 12.68 1.30 -4.41
N LYS A 76 12.44 2.37 -3.63
CA LYS A 76 11.09 2.78 -3.22
C LYS A 76 10.27 3.14 -4.47
N ARG A 77 9.03 2.68 -4.52
CA ARG A 77 8.12 2.94 -5.64
C ARG A 77 6.74 3.31 -5.15
N LEU A 78 6.05 4.08 -5.97
CA LEU A 78 4.65 4.40 -5.79
C LEU A 78 3.83 3.57 -6.78
N PHE A 79 2.88 2.80 -6.28
CA PHE A 79 1.95 1.97 -7.07
C PHE A 79 0.58 2.62 -7.03
N CYS A 80 -0.02 2.90 -8.18
CA CYS A 80 -1.25 3.66 -8.30
C CYS A 80 -2.30 2.90 -9.09
N LEU A 81 -3.45 2.66 -8.46
CA LEU A 81 -4.59 1.98 -9.04
C LEU A 81 -5.59 3.01 -9.56
N ALA A 82 -5.82 3.02 -10.87
CA ALA A 82 -6.88 3.80 -11.47
C ALA A 82 -8.19 3.00 -11.43
N SER A 83 -9.25 3.60 -10.90
CA SER A 83 -10.58 2.97 -10.74
C SER A 83 -11.69 3.63 -11.56
N GLU A 84 -11.44 4.80 -12.16
CA GLU A 84 -12.38 5.49 -13.03
C GLU A 84 -11.76 5.69 -14.42
N PRO A 85 -12.24 4.99 -15.46
CA PRO A 85 -11.65 5.09 -16.80
C PRO A 85 -11.83 6.48 -17.42
N ASP A 86 -12.96 7.14 -17.12
CA ASP A 86 -13.32 8.44 -17.69
C ASP A 86 -12.83 9.64 -16.85
N ARG A 87 -12.26 9.38 -15.67
CA ARG A 87 -11.82 10.41 -14.72
C ARG A 87 -10.47 10.06 -14.11
N PRO A 88 -9.36 10.63 -14.61
CA PRO A 88 -8.02 10.28 -14.13
C PRO A 88 -7.69 10.79 -12.71
N GLN A 89 -8.61 11.47 -12.02
CA GLN A 89 -8.38 12.04 -10.69
C GLN A 89 -8.58 11.04 -9.54
N SER A 90 -9.30 9.94 -9.77
CA SER A 90 -9.59 8.92 -8.76
C SER A 90 -8.57 7.79 -8.85
N VAL A 91 -7.42 8.02 -8.21
CA VAL A 91 -6.30 7.08 -8.19
C VAL A 91 -5.92 6.78 -6.74
N SER A 92 -5.96 5.49 -6.38
CA SER A 92 -5.46 5.03 -5.08
C SER A 92 -3.99 4.67 -5.21
N CYS A 93 -3.12 5.43 -4.56
CA CYS A 93 -1.67 5.29 -4.68
C CYS A 93 -1.06 4.76 -3.39
N PHE A 94 0.02 3.99 -3.47
CA PHE A 94 0.65 3.31 -2.33
C PHE A 94 2.17 3.34 -2.45
N ALA A 95 2.85 4.01 -1.51
CA ALA A 95 4.30 4.06 -1.47
C ALA A 95 4.85 2.82 -0.76
N LEU A 96 5.63 2.00 -1.48
CA LEU A 96 6.19 0.75 -0.99
C LEU A 96 7.72 0.81 -0.98
N GLN A 97 8.29 0.36 0.14
CA GLN A 97 9.74 0.16 0.26
C GLN A 97 10.23 -0.96 -0.68
N PRO A 98 11.53 -1.03 -0.99
CA PRO A 98 12.10 -2.16 -1.72
C PRO A 98 11.76 -3.49 -1.04
N LYS A 99 11.50 -4.53 -1.83
CA LYS A 99 11.25 -5.90 -1.34
C LYS A 99 10.17 -5.98 -0.25
N SER A 100 9.09 -5.22 -0.41
CA SER A 100 8.01 -5.14 0.58
C SER A 100 6.64 -5.42 -0.04
N THR A 101 5.72 -5.88 0.79
CA THR A 101 4.32 -6.09 0.43
C THR A 101 3.43 -5.22 1.31
N CYS A 102 2.53 -4.50 0.66
CA CYS A 102 1.40 -3.81 1.25
C CYS A 102 0.17 -4.72 1.21
N ALA A 103 -0.54 -4.86 2.33
CA ALA A 103 -1.84 -5.53 2.40
C ALA A 103 -2.88 -4.58 3.00
N LEU A 104 -4.01 -4.43 2.30
CA LEU A 104 -5.15 -3.61 2.70
C LEU A 104 -6.39 -4.49 2.75
N PRO A 105 -6.92 -4.79 3.94
CA PRO A 105 -8.07 -5.69 4.07
C PRO A 105 -9.41 -5.06 3.65
N ASP A 106 -9.45 -3.74 3.43
CA ASP A 106 -10.66 -2.93 3.28
C ASP A 106 -10.66 -2.03 2.02
N TYR A 107 -10.09 -2.51 0.91
CA TYR A 107 -10.11 -1.83 -0.39
C TYR A 107 -11.39 -2.13 -1.19
N TYR A 108 -12.13 -1.08 -1.57
CA TYR A 108 -13.42 -1.21 -2.27
C TYR A 108 -13.41 -0.69 -3.73
N GLY A 109 -12.26 -0.32 -4.26
CA GLY A 109 -12.14 0.12 -5.66
C GLY A 109 -12.22 -1.05 -6.65
N VAL A 110 -12.60 -0.75 -7.90
CA VAL A 110 -12.53 -1.68 -9.04
C VAL A 110 -11.44 -1.17 -9.99
N PRO A 111 -10.19 -1.62 -9.83
CA PRO A 111 -9.09 -1.08 -10.59
C PRO A 111 -9.07 -1.67 -12.01
N PHE A 112 -8.80 -0.84 -13.00
CA PHE A 112 -8.63 -1.27 -14.40
C PHE A 112 -7.20 -1.09 -14.91
N ARG A 113 -6.37 -0.31 -14.19
CA ARG A 113 -4.99 -0.03 -14.55
C ARG A 113 -4.12 0.12 -13.31
N LEU A 114 -2.91 -0.41 -13.38
CA LEU A 114 -1.85 -0.22 -12.39
C LEU A 114 -0.73 0.61 -13.03
N ASP A 115 -0.44 1.75 -12.41
CA ASP A 115 0.65 2.66 -12.77
C ASP A 115 1.75 2.59 -11.71
N THR A 116 3.03 2.72 -12.11
CA THR A 116 4.16 2.80 -11.16
C THR A 116 5.04 4.00 -11.39
N TYR A 117 5.57 4.56 -10.30
CA TYR A 117 6.44 5.73 -10.32
C TYR A 117 7.66 5.47 -9.43
N ARG A 118 8.83 5.92 -9.89
CA ARG A 118 10.05 5.92 -9.08
C ARG A 118 9.96 7.02 -8.03
N ARG A 119 10.35 6.72 -6.79
CA ARG A 119 10.42 7.68 -5.69
C ARG A 119 11.79 7.63 -5.02
#